data_AF-A0AAV7EU58-F1
#
_entry.id   AF-A0AAV7EU58-F1
#
_cell.length_a   1.000
_cell.length_b   1.000
_cell.length_c   1.000
_cell.angle_alpha   90.00
_cell.angle_beta   90.00
_cell.angle_gamma   90.00
#
_symmetry.space_group_name_H-M   'P 1'
#
loop_
_entity.id
_entity.type
_entity.pdbx_description
1 polymer ?
#
loop_
_entity_poly.entity_id
_entity_poly.type
_entity_poly.pdbx_seq_one_letter_code
_entity_poly.pdbx_strand_id
1 'polypeptide(L)'
;MGKSYLLSENISSVFNNCNRAFPTAQLPGRLPHAEIGFDDAQVKNLISMRPNFLRCDVERTLKPKIQFFNAVGFSGNGLAELILRCPDVLRRSVEEHLEPAFKLLRDYLGSDKNIQKALKRCHGLLAANHLKIIEPKFELLRGYGVPDKQIVKLFLKNPRFFMHKTLLERNIARLENFRVQCSPTTLIHAISSIATMSPDTFEAKCMFLKSCGWSEEHIASAFQKTPYFLMSSESKFQAVMDLFVNELGYEPSEVSPKMFGISLEKRLRPRTQVLQILRSNVDLFSFRCPFSNVAVTRISFGYSGLPNYV
;
A
#
# COMPACT_ATOMS: atom_id res chain seq x y z
N MET A 1 27.12 22.55 -20.36
CA MET A 1 26.16 23.45 -21.04
C MET A 1 25.97 22.95 -22.46
N GLY A 2 24.75 22.68 -22.89
CA GLY A 2 24.48 22.34 -24.28
C GLY A 2 23.20 21.54 -24.48
N LYS A 3 22.29 22.11 -25.27
CA LYS A 3 21.09 21.54 -25.88
C LYS A 3 19.84 21.40 -24.99
N SER A 4 19.27 22.56 -24.64
CA SER A 4 17.84 22.73 -24.29
C SER A 4 17.18 23.80 -25.17
N TYR A 5 17.31 23.71 -26.49
CA TYR A 5 16.59 24.58 -27.42
C TYR A 5 16.30 23.74 -28.65
N LEU A 6 15.01 23.47 -28.92
CA LEU A 6 14.37 22.99 -30.17
C LEU A 6 13.00 22.28 -29.95
N LEU A 7 12.29 22.52 -28.84
CA LEU A 7 10.93 21.97 -28.63
C LEU A 7 9.83 23.03 -28.45
N SER A 8 10.15 24.33 -28.49
CA SER A 8 9.15 25.41 -28.39
C SER A 8 8.54 25.84 -29.72
N GLU A 9 9.15 25.53 -30.86
CA GLU A 9 8.65 25.98 -32.18
C GLU A 9 7.67 25.01 -32.86
N ASN A 10 7.53 23.78 -32.34
CA ASN A 10 6.66 22.77 -32.95
C ASN A 10 5.24 22.68 -32.35
N ILE A 11 4.96 23.35 -31.23
CA ILE A 11 3.61 23.31 -30.63
C ILE A 11 2.68 24.28 -31.37
N SER A 12 3.17 25.47 -31.74
CA SER A 12 2.45 26.42 -32.57
C SER A 12 2.27 25.92 -34.01
N SER A 13 3.22 25.15 -34.56
CA SER A 13 3.08 24.53 -35.89
C SER A 13 2.06 23.38 -35.89
N VAL A 14 1.97 22.60 -34.81
CA VAL A 14 0.94 21.56 -34.63
C VAL A 14 -0.45 22.18 -34.43
N PHE A 15 -0.57 23.24 -33.62
CA PHE A 15 -1.81 24.01 -33.50
C PHE A 15 -2.21 24.69 -34.82
N ASN A 16 -1.26 25.24 -35.57
CA ASN A 16 -1.52 25.88 -36.86
C ASN A 16 -1.80 24.87 -37.98
N ASN A 17 -1.24 23.66 -37.95
CA ASN A 17 -1.61 22.59 -38.87
C ASN A 17 -3.00 22.01 -38.56
N CYS A 18 -3.40 21.95 -37.28
CA CYS A 18 -4.79 21.65 -36.90
C CYS A 18 -5.75 22.77 -37.32
N ASN A 19 -5.36 24.05 -37.26
CA ASN A 19 -6.15 25.18 -37.74
C ASN A 19 -6.18 25.31 -39.28
N ARG A 20 -5.15 24.85 -40.00
CA ARG A 20 -5.14 24.84 -41.48
C ARG A 20 -5.99 23.73 -42.09
N ALA A 21 -6.23 22.63 -41.35
CA ALA A 21 -7.15 21.58 -41.76
C ALA A 21 -8.63 21.93 -41.51
N PHE A 22 -8.92 22.97 -40.71
CA PHE A 22 -10.28 23.43 -40.37
C PHE A 22 -10.33 24.97 -40.31
N PRO A 23 -10.66 25.65 -41.43
CA PRO A 23 -10.67 27.10 -41.48
C PRO A 23 -11.82 27.68 -40.66
N THR A 24 -11.53 28.21 -39.47
CA THR A 24 -12.25 29.23 -38.66
C THR A 24 -13.78 29.27 -38.63
N ALA A 25 -14.47 28.19 -38.99
CA ALA A 25 -15.88 27.97 -38.76
C ALA A 25 -16.01 26.69 -37.94
N GLN A 26 -16.27 26.88 -36.63
CA GLN A 26 -16.64 25.83 -35.68
C GLN A 26 -15.58 24.72 -35.50
N LEU A 27 -14.63 24.96 -34.58
CA LEU A 27 -14.09 23.84 -33.80
C LEU A 27 -15.28 23.14 -33.15
N PRO A 28 -15.52 21.83 -33.39
CA PRO A 28 -16.59 21.12 -32.70
C PRO A 28 -16.23 21.07 -31.22
N GLY A 29 -16.90 21.92 -30.44
CA GLY A 29 -16.79 21.97 -28.98
C GLY A 29 -15.44 22.46 -28.46
N ARG A 30 -15.40 23.68 -27.93
CA ARG A 30 -14.46 23.96 -26.83
C ARG A 30 -14.67 22.86 -25.79
N LEU A 31 -13.62 22.12 -25.42
CA LEU A 31 -13.64 21.29 -24.21
C LEU A 31 -14.16 22.16 -23.07
N PRO A 32 -15.27 21.80 -22.41
CA PRO A 32 -15.83 22.60 -21.33
C PRO A 32 -14.97 22.35 -20.09
N HIS A 33 -13.79 22.97 -20.08
CA HIS A 33 -12.80 22.90 -19.02
C HIS A 33 -13.42 23.31 -17.67
N ALA A 34 -14.36 24.26 -17.67
CA ALA A 34 -15.15 24.64 -16.50
C ALA A 34 -16.16 23.57 -16.02
N GLU A 35 -16.82 22.82 -16.93
CA GLU A 35 -17.81 21.80 -16.55
C GLU A 35 -17.16 20.47 -16.14
N ILE A 36 -15.97 20.18 -16.68
CA ILE A 36 -15.20 18.98 -16.37
C ILE A 36 -14.24 19.22 -15.17
N GLY A 37 -14.04 20.48 -14.79
CA GLY A 37 -13.20 20.88 -13.65
C GLY A 37 -11.70 20.82 -13.94
N PHE A 38 -11.30 21.01 -15.19
CA PHE A 38 -9.90 21.09 -15.60
C PHE A 38 -9.45 22.55 -15.76
N ASP A 39 -8.23 22.85 -15.33
CA ASP A 39 -7.55 24.08 -15.73
C ASP A 39 -6.83 23.93 -17.09
N ASP A 40 -6.44 25.05 -17.69
CA ASP A 40 -5.77 25.08 -19.00
C ASP A 40 -4.47 24.27 -19.03
N ALA A 41 -3.73 24.23 -17.91
CA ALA A 41 -2.49 23.47 -17.81
C ALA A 41 -2.76 21.96 -17.78
N GLN A 42 -3.81 21.53 -17.07
CA GLN A 42 -4.27 20.14 -17.03
C GLN A 42 -4.78 19.67 -18.38
N VAL A 43 -5.53 20.50 -19.11
CA VAL A 43 -5.97 20.20 -20.49
C VAL A 43 -4.76 20.04 -21.41
N LYS A 44 -3.80 20.97 -21.35
CA LYS A 44 -2.56 20.89 -22.15
C LYS A 44 -1.78 19.61 -21.85
N ASN A 45 -1.67 19.24 -20.57
CA ASN A 45 -1.00 18.01 -20.15
C ASN A 45 -1.73 16.76 -20.69
N LEU A 46 -3.06 16.71 -20.58
CA LEU A 46 -3.86 15.60 -21.08
C LEU A 46 -3.70 15.41 -22.59
N ILE A 47 -3.74 16.50 -23.37
CA ILE A 47 -3.54 16.48 -24.82
C ILE A 47 -2.12 16.03 -25.17
N SER A 48 -1.11 16.52 -24.44
CA SER A 48 0.29 16.11 -24.64
C SER A 48 0.50 14.61 -24.37
N MET A 49 -0.17 14.06 -23.36
CA MET A 49 -0.09 12.63 -23.05
C MET A 49 -0.89 11.77 -24.02
N ARG A 50 -2.05 12.28 -24.50
CA ARG A 50 -2.98 11.56 -25.38
C ARG A 50 -3.57 12.50 -26.43
N PRO A 51 -2.88 12.71 -27.56
CA PRO A 51 -3.36 13.59 -28.63
C PRO A 51 -4.73 13.17 -29.21
N ASN A 52 -5.04 11.87 -29.16
CA ASN A 52 -6.34 11.33 -29.57
C ASN A 52 -7.54 11.92 -28.79
N PHE A 53 -7.30 12.55 -27.64
CA PHE A 53 -8.34 13.22 -26.87
C PHE A 53 -8.98 14.39 -27.65
N LEU A 54 -8.23 15.02 -28.56
CA LEU A 54 -8.73 16.05 -29.47
C LEU A 54 -9.77 15.54 -30.47
N ARG A 55 -9.86 14.21 -30.65
CA ARG A 55 -10.81 13.57 -31.56
C ARG A 55 -12.09 13.10 -30.85
N CYS A 56 -12.17 13.23 -29.53
CA CYS A 56 -13.34 12.80 -28.77
C CYS A 56 -14.46 13.81 -28.87
N ASP A 57 -15.67 13.33 -29.18
CA ASP A 57 -16.88 14.14 -29.12
C ASP A 57 -17.21 14.46 -27.64
N VAL A 58 -17.28 15.75 -27.31
CA VAL A 58 -17.51 16.21 -25.94
C VAL A 58 -18.88 15.73 -25.42
N GLU A 59 -19.94 16.02 -26.17
CA GLU A 59 -21.32 15.76 -25.74
C GLU A 59 -21.65 14.28 -25.72
N ARG A 60 -21.21 13.55 -26.75
CA ARG A 60 -21.58 12.16 -26.96
C ARG A 60 -20.62 11.17 -26.28
N THR A 61 -19.37 11.57 -26.03
CA THR A 61 -18.32 10.66 -25.53
C THR A 61 -17.80 11.03 -24.15
N LEU A 62 -17.52 12.31 -23.90
CA LEU A 62 -16.93 12.73 -22.62
C LEU A 62 -17.99 12.96 -21.55
N LYS A 63 -19.05 13.71 -21.87
CA LYS A 63 -20.10 14.09 -20.93
C LYS A 63 -20.74 12.89 -20.20
N PRO A 64 -21.10 11.76 -20.87
CA PRO A 64 -21.64 10.60 -20.16
C PRO A 64 -20.65 10.00 -19.16
N LYS A 65 -19.35 9.99 -19.48
CA LYS A 65 -18.31 9.47 -18.57
C LYS A 65 -18.10 10.38 -17.38
N ILE A 66 -18.10 11.69 -17.59
CA ILE A 66 -17.98 12.68 -16.52
C ILE A 66 -19.20 12.60 -15.58
N GLN A 67 -20.41 12.50 -16.14
CA GLN A 67 -21.64 12.29 -15.37
C GLN A 67 -21.59 11.00 -14.54
N PHE A 68 -21.15 9.89 -15.14
CA PHE A 68 -20.93 8.64 -14.43
C PHE A 68 -19.96 8.81 -13.26
N PHE A 69 -18.78 9.40 -13.50
CA PHE A 69 -17.78 9.59 -12.45
C PHE A 69 -18.27 10.51 -11.34
N ASN A 70 -19.01 11.58 -11.66
CA ASN A 70 -19.67 12.44 -10.69
C ASN A 70 -20.68 11.65 -9.84
N ALA A 71 -21.49 10.78 -10.44
CA ALA A 71 -22.49 9.97 -9.75
C ALA A 71 -21.87 8.98 -8.74
N VAL A 72 -20.68 8.44 -9.03
CA VAL A 72 -19.92 7.56 -8.11
C VAL A 72 -18.95 8.33 -7.20
N GLY A 73 -19.08 9.65 -7.17
CA GLY A 73 -18.46 10.55 -6.19
C GLY A 73 -17.06 11.06 -6.54
N PHE A 74 -16.65 11.02 -7.81
CA PHE A 74 -15.49 11.75 -8.31
C PHE A 74 -15.93 13.07 -8.94
N SER A 75 -15.55 14.21 -8.34
CA SER A 75 -15.86 15.53 -8.86
C SER A 75 -14.67 16.49 -8.69
N GLY A 76 -14.69 17.60 -9.44
CA GLY A 76 -13.66 18.64 -9.43
C GLY A 76 -12.24 18.09 -9.53
N ASN A 77 -11.35 18.52 -8.63
CA ASN A 77 -9.96 18.06 -8.58
C ASN A 77 -9.81 16.54 -8.46
N GLY A 78 -10.73 15.84 -7.78
CA GLY A 78 -10.65 14.40 -7.64
C GLY A 78 -10.85 13.65 -8.95
N LEU A 79 -11.74 14.18 -9.81
CA LEU A 79 -11.96 13.66 -11.16
C LEU A 79 -10.80 14.03 -12.08
N ALA A 80 -10.31 15.28 -12.00
CA ALA A 80 -9.16 15.72 -12.76
C ALA A 80 -7.91 14.87 -12.47
N GLU A 81 -7.63 14.61 -11.19
CA GLU A 81 -6.52 13.76 -10.76
C GLU A 81 -6.65 12.33 -11.32
N LEU A 82 -7.84 11.73 -11.23
CA LEU A 82 -8.09 10.38 -11.76
C LEU A 82 -7.78 10.30 -13.26
N ILE A 83 -8.28 11.24 -14.04
CA ILE A 83 -8.11 11.28 -15.50
C ILE A 83 -6.65 11.54 -15.88
N LEU A 84 -5.98 12.49 -15.22
CA LEU A 84 -4.57 12.79 -15.52
C LEU A 84 -3.66 11.62 -15.20
N ARG A 85 -3.92 10.91 -14.09
CA ARG A 85 -3.14 9.73 -13.71
C ARG A 85 -3.49 8.49 -14.53
N CYS A 86 -4.69 8.43 -15.10
CA CYS A 86 -5.14 7.29 -15.91
C CYS A 86 -6.08 7.71 -17.03
N PRO A 87 -5.57 8.30 -18.14
CA PRO A 87 -6.41 8.78 -19.24
C PRO A 87 -7.22 7.67 -19.92
N ASP A 88 -6.77 6.41 -19.80
CA ASP A 88 -7.42 5.25 -20.40
C ASP A 88 -8.83 4.98 -19.86
N VAL A 89 -9.19 5.50 -18.68
CA VAL A 89 -10.56 5.38 -18.17
C VAL A 89 -11.59 6.05 -19.09
N LEU A 90 -11.18 7.10 -19.82
CA LEU A 90 -12.05 7.82 -20.76
C LEU A 90 -12.22 7.10 -22.10
N ARG A 91 -11.44 6.04 -22.36
CA ARG A 91 -11.60 5.17 -23.53
C ARG A 91 -12.57 4.02 -23.30
N ARG A 92 -12.96 3.75 -22.05
CA ARG A 92 -13.87 2.66 -21.70
C ARG A 92 -15.32 3.09 -21.89
N SER A 93 -16.18 2.19 -22.37
CA SER A 93 -17.64 2.44 -22.38
C SER A 93 -18.15 2.49 -20.94
N VAL A 94 -19.15 3.34 -20.72
CA VAL A 94 -19.80 3.44 -19.41
C VAL A 94 -20.55 2.12 -19.15
N GLU A 95 -21.38 1.72 -20.11
CA GLU A 95 -22.32 0.60 -20.05
C GLU A 95 -21.60 -0.76 -20.05
N GLU A 96 -20.65 -0.95 -20.96
CA GLU A 96 -20.00 -2.25 -21.18
C GLU A 96 -18.82 -2.51 -20.23
N HIS A 97 -18.32 -1.48 -19.53
CA HIS A 97 -17.11 -1.62 -18.74
C HIS A 97 -17.15 -0.89 -17.40
N LEU A 98 -17.36 0.43 -17.37
CA LEU A 98 -17.23 1.19 -16.13
C LEU A 98 -18.33 0.83 -15.11
N GLU A 99 -19.58 0.73 -15.54
CA GLU A 99 -20.70 0.35 -14.67
C GLU A 99 -20.56 -1.07 -14.12
N PRO A 100 -20.34 -2.12 -14.95
CA PRO A 100 -20.06 -3.46 -14.45
C PRO A 100 -18.87 -3.51 -13.49
N ALA A 101 -17.81 -2.73 -13.78
CA ALA A 101 -16.64 -2.64 -12.93
C ALA A 101 -16.95 -2.06 -11.56
N PHE A 102 -17.68 -0.95 -11.51
CA PHE A 102 -18.08 -0.34 -10.24
C PHE A 102 -19.04 -1.23 -9.46
N LYS A 103 -19.99 -1.90 -10.13
CA LYS A 103 -20.90 -2.85 -9.49
C LYS A 103 -20.12 -3.96 -8.79
N LEU A 104 -19.22 -4.62 -9.51
CA LEU A 104 -18.42 -5.71 -8.96
C LEU A 104 -17.48 -5.24 -7.83
N LEU A 105 -16.81 -4.10 -8.02
CA LEU A 105 -15.97 -3.53 -6.96
C LEU A 105 -16.80 -3.10 -5.73
N ARG A 106 -18.06 -2.72 -5.92
CA ARG A 106 -18.97 -2.40 -4.81
C ARG A 106 -19.35 -3.65 -4.03
N ASP A 107 -19.58 -4.77 -4.72
CA ASP A 107 -19.84 -6.07 -4.09
C ASP A 107 -18.65 -6.53 -3.24
N TYR A 108 -17.42 -6.36 -3.74
CA TYR A 108 -16.21 -6.73 -2.97
C TYR A 108 -15.82 -5.72 -1.89
N LEU A 109 -15.86 -4.43 -2.18
CA LEU A 109 -15.32 -3.38 -1.29
C LEU A 109 -16.38 -2.76 -0.39
N GLY A 110 -17.66 -3.04 -0.62
CA GLY A 110 -18.81 -2.64 0.18
C GLY A 110 -19.22 -1.16 0.08
N SER A 111 -18.46 -0.29 -0.60
CA SER A 111 -18.85 1.11 -0.79
C SER A 111 -18.07 1.83 -1.89
N ASP A 112 -18.69 2.85 -2.48
CA ASP A 112 -18.03 3.75 -3.46
C ASP A 112 -16.86 4.51 -2.84
N LYS A 113 -16.95 4.85 -1.55
CA LYS A 113 -15.82 5.46 -0.80
C LYS A 113 -14.60 4.56 -0.78
N ASN A 114 -14.78 3.25 -0.63
CA ASN A 114 -13.68 2.29 -0.69
C ASN A 114 -13.12 2.14 -2.11
N ILE A 115 -13.98 2.17 -3.14
CA ILE A 115 -13.55 2.18 -4.54
C ILE A 115 -12.69 3.41 -4.83
N GLN A 116 -13.13 4.60 -4.41
CA GLN A 116 -12.34 5.84 -4.54
C GLN A 116 -10.98 5.73 -3.84
N LYS A 117 -10.95 5.18 -2.63
CA LYS A 117 -9.71 4.96 -1.87
C LYS A 117 -8.75 3.99 -2.57
N ALA A 118 -9.27 2.97 -3.25
CA ALA A 118 -8.47 2.05 -4.06
C ALA A 118 -7.93 2.74 -5.31
N LEU A 119 -8.76 3.51 -6.02
CA LEU A 119 -8.39 4.21 -7.25
C LEU A 119 -7.30 5.26 -7.04
N LYS A 120 -7.35 6.00 -5.93
CA LYS A 120 -6.28 6.94 -5.54
C LYS A 120 -4.92 6.26 -5.35
N ARG A 121 -4.89 4.98 -4.95
CA ARG A 121 -3.64 4.19 -4.85
C ARG A 121 -3.26 3.51 -6.15
N CYS A 122 -4.24 3.18 -6.97
CA CYS A 122 -4.08 2.45 -8.21
C CYS A 122 -5.06 2.92 -9.30
N HIS A 123 -4.70 4.01 -9.97
CA HIS A 123 -5.53 4.64 -11.00
C HIS A 123 -5.83 3.71 -12.20
N GLY A 124 -4.95 2.73 -12.45
CA GLY A 124 -5.13 1.72 -13.49
C GLY A 124 -6.19 0.65 -13.19
N LEU A 125 -6.80 0.64 -12.00
CA LEU A 125 -7.76 -0.39 -11.58
C LEU A 125 -8.94 -0.53 -12.56
N LEU A 126 -9.45 0.59 -13.09
CA LEU A 126 -10.53 0.61 -14.08
C LEU A 126 -10.05 0.54 -15.54
N ALA A 127 -8.75 0.70 -15.78
CA ALA A 127 -8.23 0.82 -17.13
C ALA A 127 -8.03 -0.52 -17.83
N ALA A 128 -7.90 -1.63 -17.11
CA ALA A 128 -7.80 -2.97 -17.69
C ALA A 128 -8.92 -3.88 -17.19
N ASN A 129 -9.04 -5.06 -17.82
CA ASN A 129 -9.98 -6.11 -17.41
C ASN A 129 -9.48 -6.84 -16.13
N HIS A 130 -9.00 -6.07 -15.16
CA HIS A 130 -8.38 -6.57 -13.92
C HIS A 130 -9.38 -7.25 -13.00
N LEU A 131 -10.68 -7.03 -13.22
CA LEU A 131 -11.73 -7.67 -12.44
C LEU A 131 -11.68 -9.20 -12.55
N LYS A 132 -11.42 -9.73 -13.75
CA LYS A 132 -11.17 -11.16 -13.98
C LYS A 132 -9.94 -11.71 -13.23
N ILE A 133 -9.05 -10.82 -12.76
CA ILE A 133 -7.85 -11.18 -12.00
C ILE A 133 -8.10 -11.04 -10.49
N ILE A 134 -8.97 -10.12 -10.08
CA ILE A 134 -9.23 -9.82 -8.67
C ILE A 134 -10.14 -10.87 -8.04
N GLU A 135 -11.20 -11.28 -8.75
CA GLU A 135 -12.19 -12.23 -8.24
C GLU A 135 -11.57 -13.57 -7.78
N PRO A 136 -10.76 -14.29 -8.60
CA PRO A 136 -10.14 -15.54 -8.16
C PRO A 136 -9.27 -15.40 -6.90
N LYS A 137 -8.71 -14.20 -6.66
CA LYS A 137 -7.86 -13.93 -5.50
C LYS A 137 -8.65 -13.69 -4.23
N PHE A 138 -9.83 -13.07 -4.35
CA PHE A 138 -10.76 -12.97 -3.24
C PHE A 138 -11.23 -14.38 -2.85
N GLU A 139 -11.63 -15.19 -3.83
CA GLU A 139 -12.01 -16.58 -3.59
C GLU A 139 -10.88 -17.42 -2.98
N LEU A 140 -9.65 -17.28 -3.48
CA LEU A 140 -8.50 -17.97 -2.93
C LEU A 140 -8.32 -17.64 -1.44
N LEU A 141 -8.33 -16.36 -1.07
CA LEU A 141 -8.18 -15.94 0.34
C LEU A 141 -9.37 -16.40 1.20
N ARG A 142 -10.59 -16.40 0.67
CA ARG A 142 -11.75 -17.00 1.35
C ARG A 142 -11.58 -18.49 1.58
N GLY A 143 -10.99 -19.22 0.63
CA GLY A 143 -10.63 -20.63 0.77
C GLY A 143 -9.64 -20.91 1.90
N TYR A 144 -8.74 -19.95 2.20
CA TYR A 144 -7.88 -19.99 3.39
C TYR A 144 -8.57 -19.47 4.67
N GLY A 145 -9.88 -19.26 4.65
CA GLY A 145 -10.67 -18.79 5.80
C GLY A 145 -10.48 -17.32 6.15
N VAL A 146 -9.90 -16.50 5.26
CA VAL A 146 -9.67 -15.07 5.54
C VAL A 146 -11.02 -14.32 5.47
N PRO A 147 -11.42 -13.59 6.53
CA PRO A 147 -12.68 -12.85 6.50
C PRO A 147 -12.66 -11.72 5.45
N ASP A 148 -13.77 -11.50 4.76
CA ASP A 148 -13.92 -10.46 3.73
C ASP A 148 -13.46 -9.08 4.20
N LYS A 149 -13.82 -8.68 5.43
CA LYS A 149 -13.38 -7.41 6.02
C LYS A 149 -11.86 -7.24 6.00
N GLN A 150 -11.11 -8.33 6.20
CA GLN A 150 -9.66 -8.33 6.19
C GLN A 150 -9.08 -8.35 4.77
N ILE A 151 -9.71 -9.08 3.85
CA ILE A 151 -9.35 -9.06 2.41
C ILE A 151 -9.53 -7.64 1.86
N VAL A 152 -10.66 -7.00 2.13
CA VAL A 152 -10.93 -5.61 1.74
C VAL A 152 -9.91 -4.66 2.35
N LYS A 153 -9.59 -4.80 3.63
CA LYS A 153 -8.56 -3.99 4.28
C LYS A 153 -7.20 -4.13 3.59
N LEU A 154 -6.82 -5.34 3.20
CA LEU A 154 -5.58 -5.61 2.47
C LEU A 154 -5.62 -4.99 1.06
N PHE A 155 -6.71 -5.20 0.32
CA PHE A 155 -6.92 -4.63 -1.01
C PHE A 155 -6.80 -3.11 -0.98
N LEU A 156 -7.47 -2.44 -0.04
CA LEU A 156 -7.42 -0.98 0.10
C LEU A 156 -6.04 -0.45 0.48
N LYS A 157 -5.20 -1.26 1.13
CA LYS A 157 -3.82 -0.88 1.46
C LYS A 157 -2.90 -1.03 0.24
N ASN A 158 -3.09 -2.06 -0.57
CA ASN A 158 -2.25 -2.33 -1.73
C ASN A 158 -3.04 -2.97 -2.91
N PRO A 159 -3.82 -2.18 -3.69
CA PRO A 159 -4.62 -2.74 -4.79
C PRO A 159 -3.76 -3.37 -5.90
N ARG A 160 -2.55 -2.84 -6.13
CA ARG A 160 -1.62 -3.33 -7.16
C ARG A 160 -1.21 -4.78 -6.94
N PHE A 161 -1.11 -5.19 -5.68
CA PHE A 161 -0.84 -6.59 -5.31
C PHE A 161 -1.89 -7.55 -5.89
N PHE A 162 -3.16 -7.16 -5.86
CA PHE A 162 -4.26 -7.95 -6.43
C PHE A 162 -4.33 -7.87 -7.95
N MET A 163 -3.75 -6.85 -8.57
CA MET A 163 -3.71 -6.74 -10.02
C MET A 163 -2.62 -7.62 -10.67
N HIS A 164 -1.58 -8.01 -9.94
CA HIS A 164 -0.49 -8.79 -10.50
C HIS A 164 -0.85 -10.27 -10.65
N LYS A 165 -0.91 -10.80 -11.88
CA LYS A 165 -1.49 -12.13 -12.22
C LYS A 165 -1.19 -13.28 -11.26
N THR A 166 0.06 -13.45 -10.81
CA THR A 166 0.51 -14.64 -10.04
C THR A 166 1.11 -14.32 -8.67
N LEU A 167 1.09 -13.06 -8.23
CA LEU A 167 1.87 -12.65 -7.06
C LEU A 167 1.31 -13.20 -5.75
N LEU A 168 -0.01 -13.32 -5.65
CA LEU A 168 -0.66 -13.83 -4.45
C LEU A 168 -0.37 -15.32 -4.28
N GLU A 169 -0.59 -16.09 -5.34
CA GLU A 169 -0.38 -17.52 -5.42
C GLU A 169 1.08 -17.87 -5.15
N ARG A 170 2.02 -17.15 -5.77
CA ARG A 170 3.46 -17.31 -5.50
C ARG A 170 3.81 -17.05 -4.04
N ASN A 171 3.23 -16.04 -3.41
CA ASN A 171 3.53 -15.74 -2.01
C ASN A 171 2.88 -16.75 -1.06
N ILE A 172 1.69 -17.25 -1.36
CA ILE A 172 1.08 -18.34 -0.60
C ILE A 172 1.96 -19.61 -0.67
N ALA A 173 2.37 -20.02 -1.87
CA ALA A 173 3.26 -21.18 -2.05
C ALA A 173 4.61 -21.00 -1.30
N ARG A 174 5.17 -19.78 -1.29
CA ARG A 174 6.37 -19.47 -0.50
C ARG A 174 6.15 -19.66 1.00
N LEU A 175 4.98 -19.30 1.52
CA LEU A 175 4.64 -19.48 2.94
C LEU A 175 4.45 -20.96 3.31
N GLU A 176 3.84 -21.73 2.41
CA GLU A 176 3.66 -23.19 2.58
C GLU A 176 5.00 -23.91 2.65
N ASN A 177 5.96 -23.54 1.78
CA ASN A 177 7.33 -24.07 1.83
C ASN A 177 8.03 -23.79 3.16
N PHE A 178 7.69 -22.69 3.82
CA PHE A 178 8.24 -22.31 5.12
C PHE A 178 7.59 -23.05 6.29
N ARG A 179 6.66 -23.99 6.03
CA ARG A 179 5.88 -24.73 7.04
C ARG A 179 5.19 -23.81 8.05
N VAL A 180 4.86 -22.59 7.63
CA VAL A 180 4.25 -21.57 8.47
C VAL A 180 2.74 -21.77 8.46
N GLN A 181 2.20 -22.38 9.52
CA GLN A 181 0.75 -22.36 9.75
C GLN A 181 0.34 -21.01 10.34
N CYS A 182 -0.22 -20.14 9.50
CA CYS A 182 -0.78 -18.86 9.92
C CYS A 182 -2.25 -19.01 10.27
N SER A 183 -2.73 -18.28 11.28
CA SER A 183 -4.15 -17.96 11.36
C SER A 183 -4.58 -17.21 10.10
N PRO A 184 -5.86 -17.24 9.68
CA PRO A 184 -6.31 -16.50 8.50
C PRO A 184 -6.00 -14.99 8.58
N THR A 185 -6.05 -14.42 9.78
CA THR A 185 -5.70 -13.00 9.99
C THR A 185 -4.18 -12.77 9.92
N THR A 186 -3.35 -13.71 10.35
CA THR A 186 -1.90 -13.58 10.20
C THR A 186 -1.45 -13.84 8.77
N LEU A 187 -2.15 -14.70 8.02
CA LEU A 187 -1.80 -15.07 6.65
C LEU A 187 -1.68 -13.84 5.75
N ILE A 188 -2.67 -12.96 5.77
CA ILE A 188 -2.63 -11.70 5.00
C ILE A 188 -1.48 -10.77 5.43
N HIS A 189 -1.09 -10.76 6.71
CA HIS A 189 0.07 -10.00 7.18
C HIS A 189 1.38 -10.64 6.70
N ALA A 190 1.46 -11.97 6.70
CA ALA A 190 2.60 -12.72 6.20
C ALA A 190 2.77 -12.48 4.69
N ILE A 191 1.73 -12.68 3.90
CA ILE A 191 1.69 -12.39 2.46
C ILE A 191 2.14 -10.94 2.20
N SER A 192 1.59 -9.97 2.95
CA SER A 192 1.95 -8.56 2.78
C SER A 192 3.43 -8.29 3.06
N SER A 193 4.00 -8.95 4.08
CA SER A 193 5.39 -8.75 4.47
C SER A 193 6.33 -9.27 3.37
N ILE A 194 6.11 -10.48 2.86
CA ILE A 194 6.99 -11.10 1.87
C ILE A 194 6.76 -10.60 0.45
N ALA A 195 5.60 -10.01 0.15
CA ALA A 195 5.30 -9.41 -1.16
C ALA A 195 6.24 -8.28 -1.55
N THR A 196 6.97 -7.71 -0.58
CA THR A 196 7.86 -6.57 -0.77
C THR A 196 9.34 -6.94 -0.87
N MET A 197 9.68 -8.24 -0.76
CA MET A 197 11.06 -8.71 -0.74
C MET A 197 11.25 -9.95 -1.62
N SER A 198 12.44 -10.08 -2.22
CA SER A 198 12.81 -11.28 -2.96
C SER A 198 12.96 -12.49 -2.03
N PRO A 199 12.93 -13.73 -2.57
CA PRO A 199 13.30 -14.92 -1.82
C PRO A 199 14.67 -14.79 -1.14
N ASP A 200 15.67 -14.30 -1.86
CA ASP A 200 17.04 -14.15 -1.33
C ASP A 200 17.11 -13.16 -0.17
N THR A 201 16.41 -12.03 -0.25
CA THR A 201 16.34 -11.06 0.86
C THR A 201 15.66 -11.65 2.08
N PHE A 202 14.62 -12.46 1.89
CA PHE A 202 13.95 -13.13 2.99
C PHE A 202 14.90 -14.14 3.68
N GLU A 203 15.60 -14.95 2.89
CA GLU A 203 16.56 -15.93 3.40
C GLU A 203 17.74 -15.27 4.11
N ALA A 204 18.33 -14.22 3.53
CA ALA A 204 19.41 -13.45 4.16
C ALA A 204 19.02 -12.94 5.55
N LYS A 205 17.79 -12.43 5.71
CA LYS A 205 17.28 -11.99 7.01
C LYS A 205 17.09 -13.12 8.00
N CYS A 206 16.63 -14.29 7.55
CA CYS A 206 16.53 -15.48 8.39
C CYS A 206 17.92 -15.94 8.85
N MET A 207 18.90 -15.99 7.94
CA MET A 207 20.29 -16.33 8.26
C MET A 207 20.93 -15.32 9.21
N PHE A 208 20.63 -14.02 9.05
CA PHE A 208 21.06 -12.99 9.97
C PHE A 208 20.54 -13.25 11.39
N LEU A 209 19.23 -13.50 11.55
CA LEU A 209 18.64 -13.80 12.85
C LEU A 209 19.24 -15.08 13.47
N LYS A 210 19.52 -16.11 12.66
CA LYS A 210 20.25 -17.31 13.09
C LYS A 210 21.63 -16.97 13.63
N SER A 211 22.37 -16.08 12.95
CA SER A 211 23.68 -15.59 13.40
C SER A 211 23.62 -14.82 14.72
N CYS A 212 22.47 -14.19 15.02
CA CYS A 212 22.21 -13.53 16.30
C CYS A 212 21.71 -14.51 17.40
N GLY A 213 21.69 -15.82 17.14
CA GLY A 213 21.33 -16.85 18.11
C GLY A 213 19.85 -17.27 18.11
N TRP A 214 19.05 -16.87 17.11
CA TRP A 214 17.69 -17.38 16.98
C TRP A 214 17.68 -18.78 16.32
N SER A 215 16.91 -19.72 16.88
CA SER A 215 16.67 -21.00 16.20
C SER A 215 15.70 -20.85 15.02
N GLU A 216 15.70 -21.82 14.11
CA GLU A 216 14.78 -21.85 12.98
C GLU A 216 13.31 -21.91 13.43
N GLU A 217 13.04 -22.69 14.48
CA GLU A 217 11.71 -22.82 15.09
C GLU A 217 11.26 -21.49 15.71
N HIS A 218 12.19 -20.76 16.35
CA HIS A 218 11.89 -19.46 16.92
C HIS A 218 11.56 -18.44 15.83
N ILE A 219 12.32 -18.41 14.73
CA ILE A 219 12.04 -17.54 13.56
C ILE A 219 10.67 -17.87 12.98
N ALA A 220 10.39 -19.16 12.73
CA ALA A 220 9.11 -19.60 12.20
C ALA A 220 7.95 -19.20 13.12
N SER A 221 8.06 -19.44 14.43
CA SER A 221 7.03 -19.06 15.42
C SER A 221 6.83 -17.55 15.49
N ALA A 222 7.91 -16.77 15.49
CA ALA A 222 7.89 -15.31 15.49
C ALA A 222 7.18 -14.78 14.23
N PHE A 223 7.47 -15.36 13.07
CA PHE A 223 6.86 -14.99 11.81
C PHE A 223 5.37 -15.35 11.76
N GLN A 224 4.98 -16.53 12.24
CA GLN A 224 3.57 -16.94 12.37
C GLN A 224 2.74 -16.01 13.27
N LYS A 225 3.37 -15.33 14.24
CA LYS A 225 2.69 -14.46 15.20
C LYS A 225 2.77 -12.98 14.82
N THR A 226 3.87 -12.53 14.23
CA THR A 226 4.11 -11.10 13.96
C THR A 226 4.92 -10.92 12.67
N PRO A 227 4.40 -11.26 11.47
CA PRO A 227 5.19 -11.33 10.24
C PRO A 227 5.92 -10.04 9.85
N TYR A 228 5.35 -8.87 10.20
CA TYR A 228 5.89 -7.57 9.83
C TYR A 228 7.26 -7.25 10.44
N PHE A 229 7.74 -7.99 11.45
CA PHE A 229 9.08 -7.75 11.98
C PHE A 229 10.17 -7.92 10.90
N LEU A 230 9.99 -8.86 9.97
CA LEU A 230 10.89 -9.11 8.83
C LEU A 230 10.93 -7.97 7.81
N MET A 231 10.05 -6.97 7.92
CA MET A 231 10.16 -5.76 7.10
C MET A 231 11.27 -4.82 7.57
N SER A 232 11.81 -5.00 8.78
CA SER A 232 12.91 -4.20 9.31
C SER A 232 14.23 -4.54 8.62
N SER A 233 15.18 -3.61 8.56
CA SER A 233 16.52 -3.88 7.99
C SER A 233 17.35 -4.77 8.91
N GLU A 234 18.38 -5.42 8.36
CA GLU A 234 19.38 -6.16 9.14
C GLU A 234 20.11 -5.24 10.13
N SER A 235 20.43 -4.00 9.72
CA SER A 235 20.97 -2.99 10.64
C SER A 235 20.06 -2.69 11.83
N LYS A 236 18.73 -2.75 11.62
CA LYS A 236 17.74 -2.58 12.68
C LYS A 236 17.67 -3.82 13.57
N PHE A 237 17.86 -5.02 13.02
CA PHE A 237 18.00 -6.24 13.81
C PHE A 237 19.24 -6.17 14.69
N GLN A 238 20.40 -5.88 14.11
CA GLN A 238 21.66 -5.74 14.83
C GLN A 238 21.51 -4.78 16.02
N ALA A 239 21.02 -3.56 15.78
CA ALA A 239 20.94 -2.55 16.83
C ALA A 239 19.95 -2.91 17.96
N VAL A 240 18.93 -3.73 17.68
CA VAL A 240 18.02 -4.24 18.72
C VAL A 240 18.66 -5.41 19.47
N MET A 241 19.37 -6.29 18.78
CA MET A 241 20.10 -7.40 19.40
C MET A 241 21.24 -6.87 20.29
N ASP A 242 21.97 -5.84 19.84
CA ASP A 242 23.01 -5.19 20.64
C ASP A 242 22.44 -4.62 21.94
N LEU A 243 21.33 -3.89 21.86
CA LEU A 243 20.69 -3.33 23.05
C LEU A 243 20.24 -4.42 24.03
N PHE A 244 19.56 -5.47 23.56
CA PHE A 244 18.95 -6.44 24.48
C PHE A 244 19.88 -7.58 24.89
N VAL A 245 20.64 -8.14 23.95
CA VAL A 245 21.54 -9.26 24.22
C VAL A 245 22.86 -8.73 24.79
N ASN A 246 23.52 -7.80 24.08
CA ASN A 246 24.87 -7.38 24.44
C ASN A 246 24.89 -6.37 25.61
N GLU A 247 24.06 -5.33 25.58
CA GLU A 247 24.03 -4.29 26.63
C GLU A 247 23.23 -4.72 27.87
N LEU A 248 22.15 -5.50 27.71
CA LEU A 248 21.21 -5.83 28.78
C LEU A 248 21.25 -7.30 29.27
N GLY A 249 22.02 -8.17 28.60
CA GLY A 249 22.25 -9.54 29.02
C GLY A 249 21.04 -10.48 28.89
N TYR A 250 20.11 -10.19 27.97
CA TYR A 250 19.01 -11.10 27.67
C TYR A 250 19.44 -12.22 26.72
N GLU A 251 18.79 -13.37 26.82
CA GLU A 251 18.97 -14.42 25.84
C GLU A 251 18.35 -13.99 24.48
N PRO A 252 18.98 -14.33 23.34
CA PRO A 252 18.45 -14.00 22.02
C PRO A 252 16.99 -14.40 21.83
N SER A 253 16.60 -15.57 22.34
CA SER A 253 15.24 -16.12 22.26
C SER A 253 14.21 -15.34 23.08
N GLU A 254 14.64 -14.47 24.00
CA GLU A 254 13.75 -13.62 24.78
C GLU A 254 13.40 -12.31 24.07
N VAL A 255 14.17 -11.94 23.03
CA VAL A 255 13.92 -10.72 22.26
C VAL A 255 12.62 -10.88 21.45
N SER A 256 11.57 -10.14 21.84
CA SER A 256 10.30 -10.21 21.11
C SER A 256 10.43 -9.66 19.68
N PRO A 257 9.86 -10.32 18.64
CA PRO A 257 9.91 -9.83 17.26
C PRO A 257 9.27 -8.44 17.10
N LYS A 258 8.36 -8.04 17.99
CA LYS A 258 7.74 -6.71 17.97
C LYS A 258 8.76 -5.58 18.17
N MET A 259 9.89 -5.84 18.83
CA MET A 259 10.91 -4.83 19.13
C MET A 259 11.56 -4.27 17.88
N PHE A 260 11.72 -5.08 16.84
CA PHE A 260 12.29 -4.65 15.57
C PHE A 260 11.44 -3.57 14.88
N GLY A 261 10.12 -3.56 15.12
CA GLY A 261 9.21 -2.53 14.62
C GLY A 261 9.14 -1.25 15.45
N ILE A 262 9.84 -1.18 16.59
CA ILE A 262 9.80 -0.02 17.51
C ILE A 262 11.04 0.85 17.31
N SER A 263 10.87 2.18 17.37
CA SER A 263 12.00 3.12 17.30
C SER A 263 13.02 2.86 18.42
N LEU A 264 14.28 2.64 18.05
CA LEU A 264 15.36 2.37 18.99
C LEU A 264 15.56 3.58 19.91
N GLU A 265 15.89 4.73 19.32
CA GLU A 265 16.23 5.96 20.03
C GLU A 265 15.04 6.60 20.74
N LYS A 266 13.87 6.66 20.10
CA LYS A 266 12.72 7.38 20.67
C LYS A 266 11.95 6.57 21.70
N ARG A 267 12.10 5.24 21.72
CA ARG A 267 11.24 4.36 22.53
C ARG A 267 11.96 3.24 23.24
N LEU A 268 12.82 2.47 22.57
CA LEU A 268 13.48 1.34 23.24
C LEU A 268 14.51 1.85 24.26
N ARG A 269 15.49 2.66 23.85
CA ARG A 269 16.56 3.17 24.72
C ARG A 269 16.06 3.93 25.96
N PRO A 270 15.12 4.90 25.84
CA PRO A 270 14.61 5.60 27.01
C PRO A 270 13.89 4.66 28.00
N ARG A 271 13.17 3.65 27.49
CA ARG A 271 12.44 2.70 28.33
C ARG A 271 13.37 1.70 29.00
N THR A 272 14.41 1.24 28.31
CA THR A 272 15.39 0.33 28.91
C THR A 272 16.20 1.04 29.98
N GLN A 273 16.57 2.32 29.79
CA GLN A 273 17.21 3.14 30.81
C GLN A 273 16.34 3.29 32.07
N VAL A 274 15.05 3.63 31.92
CA VAL A 274 14.12 3.71 33.05
C VAL A 274 14.03 2.36 33.77
N LEU A 275 13.93 1.25 33.04
CA LEU A 275 13.88 -0.09 33.66
C LEU A 275 15.17 -0.46 34.39
N GLN A 276 16.33 -0.07 33.87
CA GLN A 276 17.62 -0.25 34.57
C GLN A 276 17.64 0.52 35.88
N ILE A 277 17.23 1.80 35.87
CA ILE A 277 17.13 2.62 37.08
C ILE A 277 16.19 1.97 38.10
N LEU A 278 15.01 1.52 37.68
CA LEU A 278 14.05 0.87 38.58
C LEU A 278 14.60 -0.44 39.17
N ARG A 279 15.33 -1.25 38.38
CA ARG A 279 15.99 -2.45 38.87
C ARG A 279 17.07 -2.16 39.92
N SER A 280 17.77 -1.03 39.79
CA SER A 280 18.80 -0.63 40.75
C SER A 280 18.25 -0.04 42.05
N ASN A 281 16.97 0.39 42.09
CA ASN A 281 16.37 1.11 43.22
C ASN A 281 15.30 0.32 44.00
N VAL A 282 14.92 -0.87 43.53
CA VAL A 282 13.93 -1.73 44.20
C VAL A 282 14.54 -3.13 44.28
N ASP A 283 14.37 -3.84 45.40
CA ASP A 283 14.69 -5.27 45.60
C ASP A 283 13.83 -6.21 44.70
N LEU A 284 13.59 -5.82 43.45
CA LEU A 284 12.93 -6.59 42.40
C LEU A 284 13.91 -7.56 41.72
N PHE A 285 14.88 -8.10 42.45
CA PHE A 285 15.89 -9.03 41.94
C PHE A 285 15.28 -10.31 41.32
N SER A 286 14.00 -10.62 41.59
CA SER A 286 13.31 -11.77 41.04
C SER A 286 12.44 -11.48 39.80
N PHE A 287 12.25 -10.22 39.40
CA PHE A 287 11.34 -9.87 38.31
C PHE A 287 12.10 -9.57 37.01
N ARG A 288 12.33 -10.61 36.17
CA ARG A 288 12.55 -10.41 34.74
C ARG A 288 11.28 -9.78 34.15
N CYS A 289 11.19 -8.45 34.19
CA CYS A 289 10.01 -7.73 33.72
C CYS A 289 9.70 -8.14 32.27
N PRO A 290 8.52 -8.71 31.98
CA PRO A 290 8.25 -9.26 30.66
C PRO A 290 8.28 -8.14 29.62
N PHE A 291 8.98 -8.41 28.52
CA PHE A 291 9.15 -7.51 27.37
C PHE A 291 7.85 -6.91 26.80
N SER A 292 6.69 -7.49 27.12
CA SER A 292 5.38 -6.92 26.81
C SER A 292 5.26 -5.46 27.25
N ASN A 293 5.94 -5.09 28.36
CA ASN A 293 5.93 -3.75 28.91
C ASN A 293 6.78 -2.76 28.06
N VAL A 294 7.97 -3.15 27.60
CA VAL A 294 8.79 -2.27 26.74
C VAL A 294 8.15 -2.05 25.37
N ALA A 295 7.34 -3.01 24.90
CA ALA A 295 6.65 -2.96 23.61
C ALA A 295 5.30 -2.22 23.63
N VAL A 296 4.66 -1.98 24.79
CA VAL A 296 3.32 -1.39 24.84
C VAL A 296 3.30 0.08 24.40
N THR A 297 2.11 0.54 23.99
CA THR A 297 1.83 1.95 23.65
C THR A 297 2.20 2.89 24.79
N ARG A 298 2.36 4.20 24.49
CA ARG A 298 2.80 5.23 25.45
C ARG A 298 1.95 5.24 26.73
N ILE A 299 0.65 5.01 26.57
CA ILE A 299 -0.34 4.95 27.65
C ILE A 299 -0.07 3.73 28.53
N SER A 300 -0.02 2.53 27.96
CA SER A 300 0.11 1.30 28.75
C SER A 300 1.49 1.14 29.40
N PHE A 301 2.56 1.74 28.87
CA PHE A 301 3.87 1.75 29.56
C PHE A 301 3.85 2.57 30.85
N GLY A 302 3.04 3.64 30.93
CA GLY A 302 2.87 4.41 32.16
C GLY A 302 2.08 3.67 33.25
N TYR A 303 1.31 2.63 32.87
CA TYR A 303 0.46 1.85 33.78
C TYR A 303 0.96 0.42 34.06
N SER A 304 1.92 -0.11 33.29
CA SER A 304 2.32 -1.52 33.33
C SER A 304 3.30 -1.90 34.45
N GLY A 305 3.26 -1.23 35.61
CA GLY A 305 4.08 -1.65 36.76
C GLY A 305 4.40 -0.56 37.76
N LEU A 306 3.37 0.08 38.32
CA LEU A 306 3.46 0.51 39.72
C LEU A 306 2.41 -0.31 40.47
N PRO A 307 2.79 -1.15 41.46
CA PRO A 307 1.81 -1.68 42.37
C PRO A 307 1.12 -0.52 43.07
N ASN A 308 -0.21 -0.54 43.09
CA ASN A 308 -1.00 0.34 43.95
C ASN A 308 -0.66 0.00 45.40
N TYR A 309 0.27 0.76 46.00
CA TYR A 309 0.40 0.85 47.45
C TYR A 309 -0.31 2.15 47.87
N VAL A 310 -1.50 1.97 48.45
CA VAL A 310 -1.95 2.82 49.57
C VAL A 310 -1.19 2.34 50.80
#